data_AF-A0A7G7W8A6-F1
#
_entry.id   AF-A0A7G7W8A6-F1
#
_cell.length_a   1.000
_cell.length_b   1.000
_cell.length_c   1.000
_cell.angle_alpha   90.00
_cell.angle_beta   90.00
_cell.angle_gamma   90.00
#
_symmetry.space_group_name_H-M   'P 1'
#
loop_
_entity.id
_entity.type
_entity.pdbx_description
1 polymer ?
#
loop_
_entity_poly.entity_id
_entity_poly.type
_entity_poly.pdbx_seq_one_letter_code
_entity_poly.pdbx_strand_id
1 'polypeptide(L)'
;MNLFLRSLLYLLLVLPATVLAQTNDGFIRRDGTMYVLRNGQPRPMPHDVHLPNGRTVTHDGFVVEAGGQRTELRDGSGCDLTGSTATVATQAGQVVLAPVAVGTGPVFVQAAAGNNLSRWAGWRGKGHYKKRKHKKHGK
;
A
#
# COMPACT_ATOMS: atom_id res chain seq x y z
N MET A 1 -29.81 -1.68 -57.21
CA MET A 1 -29.17 -2.60 -56.23
C MET A 1 -27.84 -1.99 -55.85
N ASN A 2 -27.64 -1.57 -54.58
CA ASN A 2 -26.35 -1.21 -53.94
C ASN A 2 -26.54 -0.33 -52.67
N LEU A 3 -27.77 -0.15 -52.16
CA LEU A 3 -28.01 0.57 -50.89
C LEU A 3 -27.93 -0.33 -49.64
N PHE A 4 -28.03 -1.66 -49.77
CA PHE A 4 -28.04 -2.57 -48.62
C PHE A 4 -26.65 -2.96 -48.11
N LEU A 5 -25.58 -2.73 -48.89
CA LEU A 5 -24.22 -3.17 -48.55
C LEU A 5 -23.43 -2.15 -47.68
N ARG A 6 -23.93 -0.92 -47.53
CA ARG A 6 -23.27 0.13 -46.73
C ARG A 6 -23.76 0.21 -45.29
N SER A 7 -24.90 -0.42 -44.97
CA SER A 7 -25.48 -0.44 -43.62
C SER A 7 -24.80 -1.47 -42.69
N LEU A 8 -24.22 -2.53 -43.26
CA LEU A 8 -23.58 -3.60 -42.49
C LEU A 8 -22.19 -3.20 -41.92
N LEU A 9 -21.59 -2.10 -42.39
CA LEU A 9 -20.28 -1.61 -41.93
C LEU A 9 -20.37 -0.61 -40.75
N TYR A 10 -21.57 -0.18 -40.36
CA TYR A 10 -21.75 0.72 -39.21
C TYR A 10 -22.15 0.01 -37.91
N LEU A 11 -22.44 -1.30 -37.95
CA LEU A 11 -22.84 -2.06 -36.76
C LEU A 11 -21.65 -2.60 -35.93
N LEU A 12 -20.41 -2.43 -36.40
CA LEU A 12 -19.21 -2.99 -35.74
C LEU A 12 -18.33 -1.93 -35.05
N LEU A 13 -18.83 -0.71 -34.84
CA LEU A 13 -18.04 0.41 -34.31
C LEU A 13 -18.66 1.10 -33.09
N VAL A 14 -19.40 0.39 -32.26
CA VAL A 14 -19.81 0.88 -30.94
C VAL A 14 -19.64 -0.24 -29.92
N LEU A 15 -18.38 -0.60 -29.65
CA LEU A 15 -18.05 -1.28 -28.41
C LEU A 15 -18.03 -0.21 -27.31
N PRO A 16 -18.96 -0.22 -26.34
CA PRO A 16 -18.78 0.59 -25.15
C PRO A 16 -17.55 0.01 -24.43
N ALA A 17 -16.46 0.75 -24.41
CA ALA A 17 -15.36 0.46 -23.50
C ALA A 17 -15.94 0.57 -22.09
N THR A 18 -16.30 -0.57 -21.51
CA THR A 18 -16.67 -0.68 -20.12
C THR A 18 -15.42 -0.35 -19.33
N VAL A 19 -15.29 0.93 -18.97
CA VAL A 19 -14.31 1.38 -17.99
C VAL A 19 -14.73 0.71 -16.69
N LEU A 20 -14.13 -0.44 -16.39
CA LEU A 20 -14.19 -1.02 -15.06
C LEU A 20 -13.62 0.05 -14.15
N ALA A 21 -14.47 0.65 -13.33
CA ALA A 21 -14.05 1.45 -12.20
C ALA A 21 -13.32 0.50 -11.24
N GLN A 22 -12.06 0.24 -11.55
CA GLN A 22 -11.14 -0.47 -10.68
C GLN A 22 -11.05 0.44 -9.45
N THR A 23 -11.62 0.00 -8.35
CA THR A 23 -11.39 0.59 -7.03
C THR A 23 -9.87 0.61 -6.82
N ASN A 24 -9.26 1.77 -7.07
CA ASN A 24 -7.82 1.91 -7.06
C ASN A 24 -7.39 2.20 -5.62
N ASP A 25 -7.40 1.13 -4.84
CA ASP A 25 -7.03 1.13 -3.44
C ASP A 25 -5.73 0.37 -3.23
N GLY A 26 -4.91 0.86 -2.33
CA GLY A 26 -3.65 0.23 -1.97
C GLY A 26 -2.69 1.21 -1.34
N PHE A 27 -1.41 1.02 -1.63
CA PHE A 27 -0.31 1.75 -1.04
C PHE A 27 0.67 2.12 -2.12
N ILE A 28 1.23 3.32 -2.05
CA ILE A 28 2.24 3.79 -3.00
C ILE A 28 3.40 4.42 -2.25
N ARG A 29 4.60 4.32 -2.82
CA ARG A 29 5.75 5.08 -2.39
C ARG A 29 6.05 6.16 -3.42
N ARG A 30 6.10 7.41 -2.97
CA ARG A 30 6.48 8.56 -3.79
C ARG A 30 7.40 9.45 -2.98
N ASP A 31 8.53 9.82 -3.58
CA ASP A 31 9.53 10.73 -2.99
C ASP A 31 9.95 10.28 -1.59
N GLY A 32 10.25 8.99 -1.42
CA GLY A 32 10.63 8.38 -0.15
C GLY A 32 9.49 8.22 0.86
N THR A 33 8.30 8.75 0.60
CA THR A 33 7.16 8.77 1.52
C THR A 33 6.07 7.78 1.11
N MET A 34 5.50 7.08 2.09
CA MET A 34 4.38 6.16 1.87
C MET A 34 3.02 6.88 1.93
N TYR A 35 2.15 6.51 1.00
CA TYR A 35 0.76 6.99 0.93
C TYR A 35 -0.20 5.81 0.82
N VAL A 36 -1.36 5.94 1.47
CA VAL A 36 -2.52 5.08 1.22
C VAL A 36 -3.28 5.66 0.04
N LEU A 37 -3.50 4.83 -0.97
CA LEU A 37 -4.36 5.15 -2.10
C LEU A 37 -5.78 4.71 -1.77
N ARG A 38 -6.73 5.65 -1.81
CA ARG A 38 -8.16 5.39 -1.62
C ARG A 38 -8.93 6.02 -2.77
N ASN A 39 -9.58 5.21 -3.60
CA ASN A 39 -10.25 5.64 -4.83
C ASN A 39 -9.34 6.47 -5.73
N GLY A 40 -8.08 6.04 -5.90
CA GLY A 40 -7.08 6.76 -6.71
C GLY A 40 -6.57 8.07 -6.11
N GLN A 41 -6.97 8.41 -4.89
CA GLN A 41 -6.52 9.61 -4.17
C GLN A 41 -5.49 9.25 -3.11
N PRO A 42 -4.24 9.75 -3.21
CA PRO A 42 -3.20 9.47 -2.22
C PRO A 42 -3.45 10.26 -0.93
N ARG A 43 -3.28 9.58 0.21
CA ARG A 43 -3.34 10.16 1.55
C ARG A 43 -2.11 9.75 2.33
N PRO A 44 -1.53 10.62 3.18
CA PRO A 44 -0.37 10.26 3.99
C PRO A 44 -0.62 8.97 4.79
N MET A 45 0.39 8.10 4.85
CA MET A 45 0.35 6.89 5.67
C MET A 45 1.19 7.07 6.94
N PRO A 46 0.60 7.53 8.06
CA PRO A 46 1.36 7.87 9.28
C PRO A 46 1.84 6.65 10.07
N HIS A 47 1.28 5.47 9.82
CA HIS A 47 1.51 4.25 10.58
C HIS A 47 1.54 3.04 9.66
N ASP A 48 2.17 1.97 10.14
CA ASP A 48 2.14 0.67 9.47
C ASP A 48 0.71 0.12 9.40
N VAL A 49 0.39 -0.56 8.30
CA VAL A 49 -0.92 -1.14 8.06
C VAL A 49 -0.81 -2.66 8.00
N HIS A 50 -1.55 -3.33 8.86
CA HIS A 50 -1.67 -4.78 8.88
C HIS A 50 -2.78 -5.21 7.92
N LEU A 51 -2.43 -6.10 7.00
CA LEU A 51 -3.35 -6.64 6.02
C LEU A 51 -4.05 -7.89 6.59
N PRO A 52 -5.28 -8.22 6.13
CA PRO A 52 -6.02 -9.38 6.61
C PRO A 52 -5.30 -10.72 6.37
N ASN A 53 -4.37 -10.77 5.41
CA ASN A 53 -3.57 -11.96 5.11
C ASN A 53 -2.30 -12.09 5.98
N GLY A 54 -2.17 -11.27 7.04
CA GLY A 54 -1.04 -11.31 7.98
C GLY A 54 0.21 -10.59 7.48
N ARG A 55 0.19 -10.00 6.28
CA ARG A 55 1.27 -9.13 5.80
C ARG A 55 1.16 -7.74 6.43
N THR A 56 2.26 -6.99 6.46
CA THR A 56 2.31 -5.62 6.96
C THR A 56 2.94 -4.70 5.94
N VAL A 57 2.26 -3.60 5.60
CA VAL A 57 2.83 -2.52 4.80
C VAL A 57 3.36 -1.45 5.76
N THR A 58 4.66 -1.21 5.71
CA THR A 58 5.32 -0.29 6.63
C THR A 58 5.39 1.13 6.05
N HIS A 59 5.31 2.14 6.91
CA HIS A 59 5.49 3.56 6.54
C HIS A 59 6.89 3.85 5.99
N ASP A 60 7.88 3.01 6.31
CA ASP A 60 9.23 3.02 5.75
C ASP A 60 9.31 2.47 4.32
N GLY A 61 8.19 1.97 3.77
CA GLY A 61 8.05 1.47 2.40
C GLY A 61 8.59 0.07 2.17
N PHE A 62 8.29 -0.84 3.10
CA PHE A 62 8.44 -2.29 2.92
C PHE A 62 7.10 -3.00 3.04
N VAL A 63 6.92 -4.06 2.26
CA VAL A 63 5.91 -5.10 2.50
C VAL A 63 6.57 -6.23 3.27
N VAL A 64 6.11 -6.49 4.48
CA VAL A 64 6.56 -7.59 5.33
C VAL A 64 5.57 -8.73 5.19
N GLU A 65 6.05 -9.90 4.79
CA GLU A 65 5.26 -11.12 4.73
C GLU A 65 4.93 -11.66 6.13
N ALA A 66 3.91 -12.51 6.23
CA ALA A 66 3.55 -13.15 7.50
C ALA A 66 4.72 -13.95 8.10
N GLY A 67 5.62 -14.49 7.27
CA GLY A 67 6.85 -15.17 7.68
C GLY A 67 8.02 -14.25 8.04
N GLY A 68 7.84 -12.93 7.96
CA GLY A 68 8.86 -11.93 8.29
C GLY A 68 9.81 -11.53 7.16
N GLN A 69 9.68 -12.12 5.96
CA GLN A 69 10.41 -11.67 4.77
C GLN A 69 9.99 -10.26 4.38
N ARG A 70 10.94 -9.44 3.94
CA ARG A 70 10.71 -8.03 3.61
C ARG A 70 10.99 -7.76 2.14
N THR A 71 10.04 -7.12 1.49
CA THR A 71 10.15 -6.66 0.12
C THR A 71 10.12 -5.14 0.12
N GLU A 72 11.15 -4.52 -0.44
CA GLU A 72 11.21 -3.06 -0.55
C GLU A 72 10.26 -2.56 -1.64
N LEU A 73 9.46 -1.55 -1.32
CA LEU A 73 8.75 -0.74 -2.30
C LEU A 73 9.67 0.42 -2.68
N ARG A 74 10.11 0.43 -3.94
CA ARG A 74 10.89 1.54 -4.51
C ARG A 74 10.00 2.74 -4.78
N ASP A 75 10.59 3.92 -4.85
CA ASP A 75 9.86 5.12 -5.29
C ASP A 75 9.24 4.89 -6.68
N GLY A 76 7.98 5.27 -6.85
CA GLY A 76 7.20 4.99 -8.06
C GLY A 76 6.60 3.58 -8.12
N SER A 77 6.77 2.78 -7.06
CA SER A 77 6.08 1.49 -6.89
C SER A 77 5.12 1.53 -5.70
N GLY A 78 4.33 0.48 -5.58
CA GLY A 78 3.33 0.35 -4.54
C GLY A 78 2.91 -1.10 -4.36
N CYS A 79 1.85 -1.30 -3.60
CA CYS A 79 1.19 -2.59 -3.51
C CYS A 79 -0.32 -2.44 -3.34
N ASP A 80 -1.06 -3.45 -3.74
CA ASP A 80 -2.51 -3.51 -3.53
C ASP A 80 -2.87 -3.87 -2.06
N LEU A 81 -4.16 -4.03 -1.78
CA LEU A 81 -4.69 -4.44 -0.48
C LEU A 81 -4.33 -5.89 -0.07
N THR A 82 -3.69 -6.65 -0.94
CA THR A 82 -3.13 -7.98 -0.65
C THR A 82 -1.62 -7.92 -0.39
N GLY A 83 -1.01 -6.75 -0.59
CA GLY A 83 0.45 -6.56 -0.54
C GLY A 83 1.17 -7.05 -1.79
N SER A 84 0.44 -7.31 -2.88
CA SER A 84 1.06 -7.64 -4.18
C SER A 84 1.66 -6.37 -4.78
N THR A 85 2.91 -6.43 -5.19
CA THR A 85 3.63 -5.26 -5.71
C THR A 85 3.06 -4.82 -7.05
N ALA A 86 2.93 -3.52 -7.22
CA ALA A 86 2.37 -2.87 -8.40
C ALA A 86 3.25 -1.66 -8.79
N THR A 87 3.26 -1.33 -10.07
CA THR A 87 3.82 -0.06 -10.55
C THR A 87 2.79 1.04 -10.38
N VAL A 88 3.25 2.24 -10.05
CA VAL A 88 2.38 3.41 -9.92
C VAL A 88 2.37 4.12 -11.26
N ALA A 89 1.20 4.17 -11.90
CA ALA A 89 0.98 4.97 -13.10
C ALA A 89 -0.01 6.10 -12.80
N THR A 90 -0.02 7.13 -13.65
CA THR A 90 -1.06 8.16 -13.62
C THR A 90 -1.89 8.03 -14.87
N GLN A 91 -3.19 7.77 -14.72
CA GLN A 91 -4.14 7.65 -15.82
C GLN A 91 -5.29 8.63 -15.59
N ALA A 92 -5.53 9.51 -16.57
CA ALA A 92 -6.58 10.54 -16.49
C ALA A 92 -6.54 11.41 -15.21
N GLY A 93 -5.33 11.73 -14.73
CA GLY A 93 -5.13 12.55 -13.52
C GLY A 93 -5.34 11.81 -12.18
N GLN A 94 -5.63 10.50 -12.22
CA GLN A 94 -5.70 9.66 -11.03
C GLN A 94 -4.47 8.75 -10.94
N VAL A 95 -4.04 8.48 -9.71
CA VAL A 95 -2.98 7.50 -9.46
C VAL A 95 -3.61 6.12 -9.57
N VAL A 96 -3.00 5.26 -10.39
CA VAL A 96 -3.44 3.89 -10.61
C VAL A 96 -2.32 2.89 -10.33
N LEU A 97 -2.64 1.83 -9.60
CA LEU A 97 -1.78 0.66 -9.45
C LEU A 97 -1.94 -0.24 -10.69
N ALA A 98 -0.85 -0.43 -11.44
CA ALA A 98 -0.78 -1.37 -12.53
C ALA A 98 0.04 -2.61 -12.10
N PRO A 99 -0.33 -3.82 -12.55
CA PRO A 99 0.46 -5.01 -12.26
C PRO A 99 1.88 -4.85 -12.81
N VAL A 100 2.88 -5.22 -12.03
CA VAL A 100 4.28 -5.22 -12.50
C VAL A 100 4.39 -6.25 -13.62
N ALA A 101 4.72 -5.81 -14.84
CA ALA A 101 5.02 -6.72 -15.94
C ALA A 101 6.24 -7.57 -15.57
N VAL A 102 6.10 -8.89 -15.71
CA VAL A 102 7.10 -9.90 -15.35
C VAL A 102 8.41 -9.59 -16.10
N GLY A 103 9.41 -9.06 -15.38
CA GLY A 103 10.69 -8.63 -15.95
C GLY A 103 11.42 -7.58 -15.12
N THR A 104 10.69 -6.80 -14.32
CA THR A 104 11.25 -5.89 -13.31
C THR A 104 10.79 -6.33 -11.93
N GLY A 105 11.22 -7.52 -11.52
CA GLY A 105 10.78 -8.13 -10.27
C GLY A 105 11.17 -7.32 -9.04
N PRO A 106 10.41 -7.42 -7.93
CA PRO A 106 10.76 -6.77 -6.68
C PRO A 106 12.11 -7.26 -6.17
N VAL A 107 12.90 -6.36 -5.58
CA VAL A 107 14.12 -6.75 -4.87
C VAL A 107 13.72 -7.28 -3.50
N PHE A 108 13.85 -8.59 -3.34
CA PHE A 108 13.68 -9.25 -2.06
C PHE A 108 14.91 -8.98 -1.20
N VAL A 109 14.72 -8.29 -0.07
CA VAL A 109 15.79 -8.10 0.92
C VAL A 109 15.58 -9.19 1.96
N GLN A 110 16.36 -10.27 1.86
CA GLN A 110 16.29 -11.36 2.83
C GLN A 110 16.85 -10.85 4.16
N ALA A 111 15.97 -10.60 5.12
CA ALA A 111 16.37 -10.32 6.48
C ALA A 111 17.05 -11.58 7.04
N ALA A 112 18.31 -11.44 7.49
CA ALA A 112 19.02 -12.50 8.21
C ALA A 112 18.12 -13.02 9.34
N ALA A 113 17.93 -14.35 9.39
CA ALA A 113 17.09 -15.05 10.34
C ALA A 113 17.54 -14.77 11.78
N GLY A 114 17.03 -13.69 12.35
CA GLY A 114 17.21 -13.31 13.75
C GLY A 114 15.84 -13.36 14.43
N ASN A 115 15.66 -14.36 15.28
CA ASN A 115 14.50 -14.60 16.12
C ASN A 115 14.05 -13.33 16.87
N ASN A 116 13.14 -12.55 16.29
CA ASN A 116 12.70 -11.25 16.84
C ASN A 116 11.23 -11.25 17.29
N LEU A 117 10.71 -12.41 17.69
CA LEU A 117 9.40 -12.51 18.37
C LEU A 117 9.35 -11.71 19.69
N SER A 118 10.51 -11.33 20.22
CA SER A 118 10.67 -10.51 21.42
C SER A 118 10.50 -9.00 21.21
N ARG A 119 10.38 -8.50 19.98
CA ARG A 119 10.30 -7.05 19.72
C ARG A 119 8.88 -6.46 19.75
N TRP A 120 7.85 -7.30 19.71
CA TRP A 120 6.44 -6.88 19.81
C TRP A 120 5.92 -6.79 21.26
N ALA A 121 6.62 -7.42 22.23
CA ALA A 121 6.22 -7.46 23.64
C ALA A 121 6.62 -6.21 24.48
N GLY A 122 7.05 -5.12 23.84
CA GLY A 122 7.64 -3.95 24.52
C GLY A 122 6.69 -2.79 24.85
N TRP A 123 5.44 -2.78 24.35
CA TRP A 123 4.53 -1.61 24.46
C TRP A 123 3.70 -1.58 25.75
N ARG A 124 4.28 -1.99 26.89
CA ARG A 124 3.70 -1.74 28.22
C ARG A 124 4.41 -0.56 28.87
N GLY A 125 4.02 0.65 28.46
CA GLY A 125 4.40 1.90 29.11
C GLY A 125 3.91 1.94 30.56
N LYS A 126 4.77 1.54 31.50
CA LYS A 126 4.61 1.72 32.94
C LYS A 126 4.79 3.22 33.26
N GLY A 127 3.68 3.95 33.31
CA GLY A 127 3.65 5.33 33.78
C GLY A 127 4.03 5.41 35.26
N HIS A 128 5.24 5.89 35.55
CA HIS A 128 5.67 6.20 36.91
C HIS A 128 5.03 7.51 37.38
N TYR A 129 3.92 7.41 38.11
CA TYR A 129 3.36 8.53 38.86
C TYR A 129 4.25 8.84 40.08
N LYS A 130 4.98 9.96 40.03
CA LYS A 130 5.80 10.45 41.16
C LYS A 130 4.88 10.90 42.30
N LYS A 131 4.85 10.13 43.40
CA LYS A 131 4.29 10.56 44.71
C LYS A 131 5.00 11.84 45.16
N ARG A 132 4.29 12.97 45.19
CA ARG A 132 4.72 14.17 45.91
C ARG A 132 4.65 13.89 47.41
N LYS A 133 5.81 13.87 48.08
CA LYS A 133 5.91 13.80 49.55
C LYS A 133 5.39 15.11 50.16
N HIS A 134 4.55 14.97 51.17
CA HIS A 134 4.21 15.97 52.18
C HIS A 134 5.46 16.68 52.70
N LYS A 135 5.43 18.02 52.76
CA LYS A 135 6.16 18.78 53.79
C LYS A 135 5.14 19.30 54.78
N LYS A 136 5.04 18.62 55.93
CA LYS A 136 4.62 19.25 57.20
C LYS A 136 5.76 20.19 57.61
N HIS A 137 5.48 21.47 57.76
CA HIS A 137 6.23 22.30 58.70
C HIS A 137 5.22 22.77 59.75
N GLY A 138 5.35 22.20 60.94
CA GLY A 138 4.87 22.84 62.15
C GLY A 138 5.99 23.69 62.71
N LYS A 139 5.67 24.93 63.06
CA LYS A 139 5.94 25.53 64.36
C LYS A 139 5.00 26.72 64.51
#